data_AF-A0A7S3P8I1-F1
#
_entry.id   AF-A0A7S3P8I1-F1
#
_cell.length_a   1.000
_cell.length_b   1.000
_cell.length_c   1.000
_cell.angle_alpha   90.00
_cell.angle_beta   90.00
_cell.angle_gamma   90.00
#
_symmetry.space_group_name_H-M   'P 1'
#
loop_
_entity.id
_entity.type
_entity.pdbx_description
1 polymer ?
#
loop_
_entity_poly.entity_id
_entity_poly.type
_entity_poly.pdbx_seq_one_letter_code
_entity_poly.pdbx_strand_id
1 'polypeptide(L)'
;LTTPANNHNSTSGLTAAANKKNNSLLDTHMAVTSPAQPDLFNKVVRLRSGAPDADGTLEPYTYWYVLTYIPDLQWCHLAPMVAVGTFGPDKPKAAGRPKYKLEDEALGLEVDISSAYCIAVKAKSMRHTVDADKEEWDD
;
A
#
# COMPACT_ATOMS: atom_id res chain seq x y z
N LEU A 1 24.38 27.64 48.64
CA LEU A 1 25.53 27.57 49.56
C LEU A 1 25.51 26.17 50.18
N THR A 2 26.44 25.24 50.00
CA THR A 2 27.68 25.13 49.23
C THR A 2 28.05 23.64 49.37
N THR A 3 28.51 22.99 48.31
CA THR A 3 29.15 21.66 48.36
C THR A 3 30.39 21.69 49.28
N PRO A 4 30.89 20.51 49.67
CA PRO A 4 32.25 20.24 49.23
C PRO A 4 32.46 18.83 48.66
N ALA A 5 33.37 18.79 47.70
CA ALA A 5 33.97 17.62 47.09
C ALA A 5 35.04 17.00 48.00
N ASN A 6 35.36 15.72 47.80
CA ASN A 6 36.77 15.35 47.73
C ASN A 6 37.02 14.16 46.79
N ASN A 7 38.19 14.22 46.20
CA ASN A 7 38.67 13.60 44.97
C ASN A 7 39.82 12.62 45.30
N HIS A 8 40.39 11.99 44.26
CA HIS A 8 41.64 11.21 44.17
C HIS A 8 41.49 9.67 44.16
N ASN A 9 42.14 8.89 43.28
CA ASN A 9 43.11 9.20 42.21
C ASN A 9 43.18 8.05 41.17
N SER A 10 43.34 8.46 39.91
CA SER A 10 44.05 7.92 38.73
C SER A 10 44.84 6.60 38.77
N THR A 11 44.93 5.93 37.60
CA THR A 11 46.15 5.64 36.77
C THR A 11 45.82 4.49 35.77
N SER A 12 45.57 4.75 34.48
CA SER A 12 46.47 4.76 33.29
C SER A 12 46.65 3.41 32.56
N GLY A 13 46.60 3.47 31.21
CA GLY A 13 47.00 2.41 30.27
C GLY A 13 46.02 2.22 29.11
N LEU A 14 45.98 3.07 28.07
CA LEU A 14 46.78 3.00 26.83
C LEU A 14 46.89 1.58 26.22
N THR A 15 46.06 1.27 25.22
CA THR A 15 46.51 0.66 23.95
C THR A 15 45.62 1.15 22.81
N ALA A 16 46.29 1.45 21.69
CA ALA A 16 45.75 2.04 20.48
C ALA A 16 45.71 1.01 19.33
N ALA A 17 44.99 1.40 18.27
CA ALA A 17 45.13 0.99 16.87
C ALA A 17 44.36 -0.25 16.39
N ALA A 18 43.38 -0.02 15.49
CA ALA A 18 43.51 -0.38 14.08
C ALA A 18 42.37 0.27 13.25
N ASN A 19 42.69 1.39 12.61
CA ASN A 19 41.92 1.97 11.51
C ASN A 19 42.36 1.26 10.23
N LYS A 20 41.50 0.44 9.62
CA LYS A 20 41.78 -0.15 8.31
C LYS A 20 40.96 0.58 7.24
N LYS A 21 41.64 1.53 6.60
CA LYS A 21 41.27 2.12 5.32
C LYS A 21 41.17 1.00 4.29
N ASN A 22 40.00 0.78 3.72
CA ASN A 22 39.87 0.07 2.45
C ASN A 22 39.42 1.07 1.39
N ASN A 23 40.41 1.71 0.77
CA ASN A 23 40.26 2.31 -0.54
C ASN A 23 40.27 1.15 -1.55
N SER A 24 39.13 0.85 -2.15
CA SER A 24 39.04 0.08 -3.39
C SER A 24 38.26 0.92 -4.38
N LEU A 25 39.02 1.66 -5.18
CA LEU A 25 38.55 2.36 -6.36
C LEU A 25 38.08 1.30 -7.39
N LEU A 26 37.01 1.63 -8.13
CA LEU A 26 36.45 0.95 -9.32
C LEU A 26 35.30 -0.03 -9.06
N ASP A 27 34.08 0.51 -8.97
CA ASP A 27 32.91 -0.03 -9.71
C ASP A 27 31.77 1.01 -9.67
N THR A 28 31.88 2.03 -10.53
CA THR A 28 30.75 2.92 -10.81
C THR A 28 29.81 2.21 -11.79
N HIS A 29 29.07 1.22 -11.30
CA HIS A 29 27.79 0.88 -11.90
C HIS A 29 26.77 1.84 -11.31
N MET A 30 26.32 2.79 -12.14
CA MET A 30 25.15 3.62 -11.85
C MET A 30 23.96 2.69 -11.58
N ALA A 31 23.70 2.38 -10.30
CA ALA A 31 22.44 1.84 -9.88
C ALA A 31 21.41 2.96 -10.07
N VAL A 32 20.84 3.04 -11.27
CA VAL A 32 19.55 3.67 -11.48
C VAL A 32 18.57 2.79 -10.72
N THR A 33 18.33 3.11 -9.45
CA THR A 33 17.22 2.52 -8.71
C THR A 33 15.96 3.02 -9.40
N SER A 34 15.45 2.25 -10.36
CA SER A 34 14.12 2.47 -10.90
C SER A 34 13.16 2.54 -9.72
N PRO A 35 12.26 3.53 -9.63
CA PRO A 35 11.27 3.54 -8.58
C PRO A 35 10.57 2.18 -8.58
N ALA A 36 10.50 1.54 -7.41
CA ALA A 36 9.82 0.26 -7.27
C ALA A 36 8.39 0.43 -7.82
N GLN A 37 8.06 -0.37 -8.84
CA GLN A 37 6.72 -0.34 -9.43
C GLN A 37 5.71 -0.70 -8.32
N PRO A 38 4.62 0.07 -8.14
CA PRO A 38 3.64 -0.22 -7.11
C PRO A 38 2.97 -1.57 -7.41
N ASP A 39 3.01 -2.48 -6.45
CA ASP A 39 2.24 -3.72 -6.52
C ASP A 39 0.75 -3.40 -6.28
N LEU A 40 -0.03 -3.52 -7.34
CA LEU A 40 -1.47 -3.26 -7.34
C LEU A 40 -2.31 -4.53 -7.14
N PHE A 41 -1.70 -5.72 -7.15
CA PHE A 41 -2.46 -6.95 -6.98
C PHE A 41 -3.14 -7.01 -5.60
N ASN A 42 -4.41 -7.43 -5.57
CA ASN A 42 -5.26 -7.47 -4.37
C ASN A 42 -5.38 -6.12 -3.64
N LYS A 43 -5.37 -5.01 -4.38
CA LYS A 43 -5.60 -3.67 -3.85
C LYS A 43 -6.98 -3.16 -4.23
N VAL A 44 -7.51 -2.29 -3.37
CA VAL A 44 -8.62 -1.41 -3.72
C VAL A 44 -8.03 -0.15 -4.34
N VAL A 45 -8.57 0.28 -5.46
CA VAL A 45 -8.14 1.47 -6.21
C VAL A 45 -9.31 2.41 -6.46
N ARG A 46 -8.98 3.67 -6.71
CA ARG A 46 -9.86 4.63 -7.39
C ARG A 46 -9.30 4.91 -8.78
N LEU A 47 -10.18 5.18 -9.72
CA LEU A 47 -9.76 5.61 -11.05
C LEU A 47 -9.47 7.11 -11.06
N ARG A 48 -8.39 7.50 -11.74
CA ARG A 48 -8.06 8.89 -12.02
C ARG A 48 -9.10 9.47 -12.99
N SER A 49 -9.40 10.76 -12.84
CA SER A 49 -10.23 11.48 -13.80
C SER A 49 -9.66 11.36 -15.22
N GLY A 50 -10.54 11.10 -16.20
CA GLY A 50 -10.16 10.83 -17.59
C GLY A 50 -9.71 9.40 -17.87
N ALA A 51 -9.92 8.47 -16.94
CA ALA A 51 -9.87 7.05 -17.25
C ALA A 51 -10.80 6.74 -18.43
N PRO A 52 -10.34 6.00 -19.46
CA PRO A 52 -11.16 5.69 -20.61
C PRO A 52 -12.34 4.83 -20.16
N ASP A 53 -13.54 5.41 -20.25
CA ASP A 53 -14.78 4.69 -20.06
C ASP A 53 -15.35 4.33 -21.44
N ALA A 54 -14.83 3.25 -22.03
CA ALA A 54 -15.15 2.89 -23.41
C ALA A 54 -16.66 2.71 -23.63
N ASP A 55 -17.37 2.25 -22.60
CA ASP A 55 -18.77 1.82 -22.69
C ASP A 55 -19.69 2.49 -21.64
N GLY A 56 -19.23 3.50 -20.90
CA GLY A 56 -20.02 4.13 -19.83
C GLY A 56 -20.17 3.27 -18.56
N THR A 57 -19.25 2.33 -18.38
CA THR A 57 -19.24 1.27 -17.36
C THR A 57 -18.52 1.66 -16.07
N LEU A 58 -17.74 2.75 -16.10
CA LEU A 58 -16.97 3.17 -14.93
C LEU A 58 -17.83 3.92 -13.91
N GLU A 59 -18.82 4.68 -14.37
CA GLU A 59 -19.87 5.22 -13.52
C GLU A 59 -20.90 4.13 -13.20
N PRO A 60 -21.41 3.98 -11.96
CA PRO A 60 -21.32 4.92 -10.83
C PRO A 60 -20.28 4.54 -9.75
N TYR A 61 -19.26 3.72 -10.08
CA TYR A 61 -18.43 3.08 -9.06
C TYR A 61 -17.30 3.98 -8.55
N THR A 62 -17.26 4.19 -7.24
CA THR A 62 -16.19 4.99 -6.60
C THR A 62 -14.90 4.19 -6.41
N TYR A 63 -15.03 2.90 -6.08
CA TYR A 63 -13.93 2.00 -5.76
C TYR A 63 -13.97 0.76 -6.64
N TRP A 64 -12.79 0.24 -6.92
CA TRP A 64 -12.56 -0.94 -7.75
C TRP A 64 -11.56 -1.85 -7.06
N TYR A 65 -11.72 -3.15 -7.21
CA TYR A 65 -10.77 -4.14 -6.73
C TYR A 65 -9.91 -4.66 -7.88
N VAL A 66 -8.60 -4.73 -7.67
CA VAL A 66 -7.67 -5.25 -8.66
C VAL A 66 -7.63 -6.78 -8.56
N LEU A 67 -8.33 -7.44 -9.47
CA LEU A 67 -8.34 -8.90 -9.60
C LEU A 67 -7.02 -9.41 -10.17
N THR A 68 -6.47 -8.72 -11.16
CA THR A 68 -5.18 -9.06 -11.79
C THR A 68 -4.38 -7.79 -12.06
N TYR A 69 -3.08 -7.83 -11.78
CA TYR A 69 -2.13 -6.81 -12.21
C TYR A 69 -0.99 -7.48 -12.99
N ILE A 70 -0.75 -7.02 -14.22
CA ILE A 70 0.36 -7.47 -15.07
C ILE A 70 1.38 -6.32 -15.13
N PRO A 71 2.49 -6.39 -14.36
CA PRO A 71 3.45 -5.28 -14.25
C PRO A 71 4.11 -4.90 -15.58
N ASP A 72 4.42 -5.88 -16.43
CA ASP A 72 5.09 -5.64 -17.70
C ASP A 72 4.21 -4.88 -18.70
N LEU A 73 2.90 -5.16 -18.68
CA LEU A 73 1.92 -4.49 -19.54
C LEU A 73 1.34 -3.22 -18.90
N GLN A 74 1.64 -2.97 -17.63
CA GLN A 74 1.03 -1.89 -16.85
C GLN A 74 -0.50 -1.91 -16.98
N TRP A 75 -1.06 -3.09 -16.75
CA TRP A 75 -2.46 -3.41 -17.03
C TRP A 75 -3.11 -4.04 -15.79
N CYS A 76 -4.32 -3.59 -15.50
CA CYS A 76 -5.14 -4.07 -14.39
C CYS A 76 -6.49 -4.58 -14.92
N HIS A 77 -6.91 -5.73 -14.40
CA HIS A 77 -8.28 -6.23 -14.50
C HIS A 77 -9.01 -5.89 -13.20
N LEU A 78 -10.10 -5.15 -13.32
CA LEU A 78 -10.80 -4.54 -12.19
C LEU A 78 -12.22 -5.05 -12.06
N ALA A 79 -12.61 -5.39 -10.82
CA ALA A 79 -14.01 -5.63 -10.45
C ALA A 79 -14.60 -4.39 -9.76
N PRO A 80 -15.83 -3.96 -10.11
CA PRO A 80 -16.48 -2.84 -9.45
C PRO A 80 -16.83 -3.16 -7.99
N MET A 81 -16.77 -2.15 -7.12
CA MET A 81 -17.19 -2.27 -5.73
C MET A 81 -18.39 -1.37 -5.41
N VAL A 82 -19.31 -1.89 -4.60
CA VAL A 82 -20.51 -1.16 -4.17
C VAL A 82 -20.60 -1.03 -2.66
N ALA A 83 -21.20 0.07 -2.21
CA ALA A 83 -21.55 0.26 -0.81
C ALA A 83 -22.81 -0.54 -0.46
N VAL A 84 -22.73 -1.39 0.57
CA VAL A 84 -23.83 -2.27 1.02
C VAL A 84 -24.31 -1.98 2.44
N GLY A 85 -24.22 -0.72 2.85
CA GLY A 85 -24.61 -0.25 4.18
C GLY A 85 -23.41 0.24 4.98
N THR A 86 -23.49 0.15 6.31
CA THR A 86 -22.46 0.62 7.23
C THR A 86 -22.04 -0.46 8.21
N PHE A 87 -20.84 -0.35 8.77
CA PHE A 87 -20.39 -1.26 9.82
C PHE A 87 -21.17 -1.05 11.12
N GLY A 88 -21.51 -2.16 11.77
CA GLY A 88 -22.23 -2.20 13.03
C GLY A 88 -21.34 -1.96 14.26
N PRO A 89 -21.95 -1.99 15.47
CA PRO A 89 -21.24 -1.81 16.73
C PRO A 89 -20.23 -2.94 17.04
N ASP A 90 -20.32 -4.09 16.37
CA ASP A 90 -19.37 -5.20 16.45
C ASP A 90 -17.98 -4.84 15.90
N LYS A 91 -17.90 -3.80 15.06
CA LYS A 91 -16.65 -3.21 14.54
C LYS A 91 -16.51 -1.77 15.06
N PRO A 92 -16.20 -1.55 16.36
CA PRO A 92 -16.31 -0.23 16.99
C PRO A 92 -15.43 0.86 16.35
N LYS A 93 -14.30 0.48 15.73
CA LYS A 93 -13.41 1.43 15.02
C LYS A 93 -13.94 1.87 13.65
N ALA A 94 -14.82 1.08 13.04
CA ALA A 94 -15.39 1.34 11.73
C ALA A 94 -16.90 1.64 11.81
N ALA A 95 -17.50 1.60 12.99
CA ALA A 95 -18.94 1.74 13.20
C ALA A 95 -19.48 3.01 12.52
N GLY A 96 -20.55 2.85 11.73
CA GLY A 96 -21.17 3.92 10.97
C GLY A 96 -20.47 4.29 9.66
N ARG A 97 -19.26 3.79 9.39
CA ARG A 97 -18.58 3.98 8.10
C ARG A 97 -19.19 3.08 7.02
N PRO A 98 -19.20 3.50 5.74
CA PRO A 98 -19.68 2.67 4.64
C PRO A 98 -18.90 1.36 4.53
N LYS A 99 -19.61 0.31 4.14
CA LYS A 99 -19.07 -1.02 3.91
C LYS A 99 -19.11 -1.30 2.42
N TYR A 100 -17.97 -1.65 1.84
CA TYR A 100 -17.87 -1.97 0.42
C TYR A 100 -17.68 -3.47 0.21
N LYS A 101 -18.22 -4.00 -0.89
CA LYS A 101 -18.01 -5.36 -1.37
C LYS A 101 -17.84 -5.36 -2.89
N LEU A 102 -17.38 -6.47 -3.48
CA LEU A 102 -17.45 -6.67 -4.92
C LEU A 102 -18.92 -6.68 -5.38
N GLU A 103 -19.18 -6.06 -6.51
CA GLU A 103 -20.44 -6.25 -7.22
C GLU A 103 -20.54 -7.71 -7.68
N ASP A 104 -21.76 -8.24 -7.76
CA ASP A 104 -21.99 -9.60 -8.23
C ASP A 104 -21.47 -9.78 -9.66
N GLU A 105 -20.72 -10.83 -9.96
CA GLU A 105 -20.14 -11.08 -11.29
C GLU A 105 -21.21 -11.12 -12.41
N ALA A 106 -22.44 -11.55 -12.10
CA ALA A 106 -23.52 -11.56 -13.09
C ALA A 106 -24.05 -10.15 -13.43
N LEU A 107 -23.71 -9.15 -12.61
CA LEU A 107 -24.11 -7.75 -12.73
C LEU A 107 -22.93 -6.81 -12.98
N GLY A 108 -21.72 -7.20 -12.57
CA GLY A 108 -20.51 -6.42 -12.59
C GLY A 108 -19.86 -6.43 -13.98
N LEU A 109 -19.66 -5.25 -14.55
CA LEU A 109 -18.86 -5.07 -15.74
C LEU A 109 -17.40 -4.95 -15.30
N GLU A 110 -16.69 -6.07 -15.29
CA GLU A 110 -15.25 -6.06 -15.08
C GLU A 110 -14.57 -5.28 -16.21
N VAL A 111 -13.55 -4.51 -15.87
CA VAL A 111 -12.88 -3.61 -16.82
C VAL A 111 -11.38 -3.81 -16.86
N ASP A 112 -10.84 -3.69 -18.05
CA ASP A 112 -9.43 -3.79 -18.35
C ASP A 112 -8.87 -2.40 -18.61
N ILE A 113 -7.97 -1.93 -17.75
CA ILE A 113 -7.44 -0.57 -17.81
C ILE A 113 -5.94 -0.52 -17.56
N SER A 114 -5.28 0.51 -18.09
CA SER A 114 -3.90 0.78 -17.69
C SER A 114 -3.80 1.12 -16.21
N SER A 115 -2.83 0.53 -15.52
CA SER A 115 -2.47 0.81 -14.12
C SER A 115 -2.17 2.29 -13.87
N ALA A 116 -1.79 3.05 -14.90
CA ALA A 116 -1.55 4.49 -14.81
C ALA A 116 -2.77 5.30 -14.36
N TYR A 117 -3.98 4.77 -14.57
CA TYR A 117 -5.23 5.35 -14.09
C TYR A 117 -5.62 4.87 -12.69
N CYS A 118 -4.97 3.83 -12.16
CA CYS A 118 -5.27 3.26 -10.85
C CYS A 118 -4.56 4.03 -9.73
N ILE A 119 -5.32 4.48 -8.74
CA ILE A 119 -4.81 5.13 -7.53
C ILE A 119 -5.12 4.20 -6.36
N ALA A 120 -4.10 3.53 -5.82
CA ALA A 120 -4.28 2.65 -4.68
C ALA A 120 -4.84 3.41 -3.45
N VAL A 121 -5.86 2.82 -2.84
CA VAL A 121 -6.49 3.32 -1.61
C VAL A 121 -6.03 2.45 -0.45
N LYS A 122 -5.91 3.05 0.72
CA LYS A 122 -5.60 2.32 1.96
C LYS A 122 -6.86 1.62 2.49
N ALA A 123 -7.31 0.57 1.79
CA ALA A 123 -8.43 -0.23 2.24
C ALA A 123 -8.02 -1.32 3.24
N LYS A 124 -8.94 -1.67 4.13
CA LYS A 124 -8.78 -2.76 5.09
C LYS A 124 -9.88 -3.80 4.90
N SER A 125 -9.47 -5.06 4.71
CA SER A 125 -10.36 -6.24 4.74
C SER A 125 -10.88 -6.48 6.16
N MET A 126 -12.18 -6.72 6.31
CA MET A 126 -12.86 -6.72 7.62
C MET A 126 -13.45 -8.09 8.04
N ARG A 127 -13.75 -8.98 7.08
CA ARG A 127 -14.18 -10.37 7.31
C ARG A 127 -13.03 -11.37 7.33
N HIS A 128 -11.88 -11.05 6.74
CA HIS A 128 -10.69 -11.92 6.69
C HIS A 128 -10.96 -13.26 6.02
N THR A 129 -11.56 -13.21 4.83
CA THR A 129 -11.82 -14.38 3.98
C THR A 129 -10.77 -14.44 2.86
N VAL A 130 -10.49 -15.66 2.38
CA VAL A 130 -9.63 -15.87 1.21
C VAL A 130 -10.36 -15.51 -0.08
N ASP A 131 -11.67 -15.71 -0.08
CA ASP A 131 -12.57 -15.40 -1.18
C ASP A 131 -12.95 -13.91 -1.15
N ALA A 132 -12.51 -13.16 -2.16
CA ALA A 132 -12.72 -11.72 -2.28
C ALA A 132 -14.20 -11.35 -2.46
N ASP A 133 -15.01 -12.20 -3.10
CA ASP A 133 -16.45 -11.96 -3.29
C ASP A 133 -17.21 -11.95 -1.97
N LYS A 134 -16.65 -12.62 -0.96
CA LYS A 134 -17.20 -12.67 0.40
C LYS A 134 -16.61 -11.61 1.31
N GLU A 135 -15.60 -10.85 0.89
CA GLU A 135 -14.91 -9.90 1.74
C GLU A 135 -15.67 -8.57 1.85
N GLU A 136 -15.38 -7.83 2.91
CA GLU A 136 -15.95 -6.50 3.15
C GLU A 136 -14.79 -5.54 3.45
N TRP A 137 -14.82 -4.38 2.81
CA TRP A 137 -13.75 -3.39 2.93
C TRP A 137 -14.22 -2.10 3.58
N ASP A 138 -13.35 -1.60 4.44
CA ASP A 138 -13.37 -0.25 5.00
C ASP A 138 -12.30 0.59 4.27
N ASP A 139 -12.69 1.74 3.73
CA ASP A 139 -11.88 2.57 2.83
C ASP A 139 -10.85 3.49 3.52
#